data_AF-A0A9D4Q784-F1
#
_entry.id   AF-A0A9D4Q784-F1
#
_cell.length_a   1.000
_cell.length_b   1.000
_cell.length_c   1.000
_cell.angle_alpha   90.00
_cell.angle_beta   90.00
_cell.angle_gamma   90.00
#
_symmetry.space_group_name_H-M   'P 1'
#
loop_
_entity.id
_entity.type
_entity.pdbx_description
1 polymer ?
#
loop_
_entity_poly.entity_id
_entity_poly.type
_entity_poly.pdbx_seq_one_letter_code
_entity_poly.pdbx_strand_id
1 'polypeptide(L)'
;MNGARHVLKWEELYRTMTAEHILLYAVAETHLSELEEPPIHADWRWEGKNRAGHGRKGGGVGFLWRREQKWQREDRGCADHLWMTGDLMGIPVAVCVVYLAVNGVHYEENERLLECGSQPKEGSKGERHTCFASYIKSNSAGKRIWCYWGLR
;
A
#
# COMPACT_ATOMS: atom_id res chain seq x y z
N MET A 1 -13.05 13.12 13.92
CA MET A 1 -12.71 11.71 14.20
C MET A 1 -11.19 11.54 14.28
N ASN A 2 -10.68 11.00 15.38
CA ASN A 2 -9.25 10.78 15.66
C ASN A 2 -8.78 9.34 15.32
N GLY A 3 -9.43 8.71 14.34
CA GLY A 3 -9.27 7.28 14.03
C GLY A 3 -7.88 6.83 13.58
N ALA A 4 -7.04 7.75 13.07
CA ALA A 4 -5.67 7.46 12.62
C ALA A 4 -4.70 7.14 13.77
N ARG A 5 -4.94 7.72 14.95
CA ARG A 5 -4.00 7.73 16.08
C ARG A 5 -4.47 6.87 17.25
N HIS A 6 -5.58 6.15 17.07
CA HIS A 6 -6.12 5.31 18.12
C HIS A 6 -5.27 4.04 18.21
N VAL A 7 -4.34 4.02 19.17
CA VAL A 7 -3.34 2.96 19.36
C VAL A 7 -3.98 1.57 19.32
N LEU A 8 -5.14 1.40 19.96
CA LEU A 8 -5.88 0.14 19.98
C LEU A 8 -6.21 -0.43 18.59
N LYS A 9 -6.49 0.43 17.59
CA LYS A 9 -6.77 -0.03 16.21
C LYS A 9 -5.52 -0.64 15.56
N TRP A 10 -4.37 -0.01 15.78
CA TRP A 10 -3.10 -0.50 15.26
C TRP A 10 -2.64 -1.76 15.98
N GLU A 11 -2.81 -1.82 17.31
CA GLU A 11 -2.54 -3.03 18.09
C GLU A 11 -3.39 -4.21 17.64
N GLU A 12 -4.69 -4.01 17.41
CA GLU A 12 -5.59 -5.05 16.88
C GLU A 12 -5.16 -5.51 15.48
N LEU A 13 -4.76 -4.58 14.62
CA LEU A 13 -4.22 -4.89 13.30
C LEU A 13 -2.95 -5.76 13.41
N TYR A 14 -1.99 -5.39 14.26
CA TYR A 14 -0.77 -6.18 14.48
C TYR A 14 -1.04 -7.57 15.05
N ARG A 15 -1.99 -7.69 15.97
CA ARG A 15 -2.43 -9.00 16.50
C ARG A 15 -3.01 -9.87 15.40
N THR A 16 -3.89 -9.32 14.57
CA THR A 16 -4.51 -10.04 13.45
C THR A 16 -3.45 -10.48 12.44
N MET A 17 -2.60 -9.55 11.98
CA MET A 17 -1.52 -9.86 11.05
C MET A 17 -0.55 -10.90 11.60
N THR A 18 -0.36 -10.94 12.93
CA THR A 18 0.47 -11.94 13.58
C THR A 18 -0.19 -13.31 13.63
N ALA A 19 -1.46 -13.38 14.04
CA ALA A 19 -2.22 -14.62 14.10
C ALA A 19 -2.37 -15.27 12.71
N GLU A 20 -2.56 -14.45 11.67
CA GLU A 20 -2.75 -14.89 10.28
C GLU A 20 -1.42 -15.09 9.53
N HIS A 21 -0.27 -15.02 10.22
CA HIS A 21 1.05 -15.19 9.63
C HIS A 21 1.31 -14.32 8.38
N ILE A 22 0.80 -13.09 8.38
CA ILE A 22 0.97 -12.14 7.26
C ILE A 22 2.43 -11.70 7.19
N LEU A 23 3.00 -11.68 5.98
CA LEU A 23 4.39 -11.26 5.74
C LEU A 23 4.50 -9.80 5.28
N LEU A 24 3.55 -9.37 4.47
CA LEU A 24 3.42 -8.01 3.92
C LEU A 24 1.93 -7.64 3.90
N TYR A 25 1.60 -6.44 4.38
CA TYR A 25 0.24 -5.95 4.46
C TYR A 25 0.15 -4.53 3.90
N ALA A 26 -0.72 -4.36 2.91
CA ALA A 26 -1.02 -3.05 2.32
C ALA A 26 -2.13 -2.35 3.12
N VAL A 27 -1.91 -1.09 3.48
CA VAL A 27 -2.88 -0.25 4.18
C VAL A 27 -3.22 0.94 3.29
N ALA A 28 -4.50 1.31 3.25
CA ALA A 28 -4.97 2.56 2.66
C ALA A 28 -5.81 3.33 3.69
N GLU A 29 -6.06 4.62 3.42
CA GLU A 29 -6.82 5.50 4.32
C GLU A 29 -6.23 5.53 5.73
N THR A 30 -4.91 5.62 5.82
CA THR A 30 -4.18 5.72 7.09
C THR A 30 -4.63 6.94 7.91
N HIS A 31 -5.15 7.97 7.24
CA HIS A 31 -5.46 9.28 7.82
C HIS A 31 -4.26 9.94 8.51
N LEU A 32 -3.05 9.52 8.14
CA LEU A 32 -1.78 10.08 8.54
C LEU A 32 -1.44 11.24 7.61
N SER A 33 -0.91 12.34 8.13
CA SER A 33 -0.49 13.50 7.34
C SER A 33 1.00 13.48 7.04
N GLU A 34 1.39 13.81 5.80
CA GLU A 34 2.78 14.09 5.43
C GLU A 34 3.78 13.03 5.91
N LEU A 35 4.61 13.35 6.90
CA LEU A 35 5.64 12.47 7.46
C LEU A 35 5.15 11.65 8.67
N GLU A 36 3.86 11.71 9.01
CA GLU A 36 3.31 10.91 10.11
C GLU A 36 3.43 9.41 9.82
N GLU A 37 3.89 8.68 10.82
CA GLU A 37 3.93 7.23 10.83
C GLU A 37 2.90 6.68 11.84
N PRO A 38 2.38 5.47 11.62
CA PRO A 38 1.55 4.82 12.62
C PRO A 38 2.40 4.39 13.84
N PRO A 39 1.78 4.09 15.00
CA PRO A 39 2.49 3.48 16.12
C PRO A 39 3.06 2.12 15.69
N ILE A 40 4.38 2.00 15.56
CA ILE A 40 5.02 0.78 15.02
C ILE A 40 5.30 -0.24 16.13
N HIS A 41 4.77 -1.45 15.96
CA HIS A 41 5.13 -2.60 16.79
C HIS A 41 6.55 -3.10 16.47
N ALA A 42 7.31 -3.56 17.47
CA ALA A 42 8.73 -3.91 17.35
C ALA A 42 9.03 -4.91 16.20
N ASP A 43 8.15 -5.89 16.00
CA ASP A 43 8.32 -6.94 14.98
C ASP A 43 7.98 -6.48 13.56
N TRP A 44 7.52 -5.24 13.39
CA TRP A 44 7.04 -4.72 12.12
C TRP A 44 7.86 -3.51 11.69
N ARG A 45 7.82 -3.26 10.38
CA ARG A 45 8.34 -2.07 9.71
C ARG A 45 7.21 -1.41 8.94
N TRP A 46 7.38 -0.12 8.66
CA TRP A 46 6.44 0.71 7.91
C TRP A 46 7.14 1.44 6.79
N GLU A 47 6.43 1.56 5.67
CA GLU A 47 6.77 2.46 4.57
C GLU A 47 5.46 3.05 4.08
N GLY A 48 5.37 4.38 4.08
CA GLY A 48 4.14 5.09 3.78
C GLY A 48 4.33 6.15 2.71
N LYS A 49 3.23 6.43 2.02
CA LYS A 49 3.08 7.60 1.19
C LYS A 49 1.77 8.30 1.55
N ASN A 50 1.89 9.32 2.40
CA ASN A 50 0.76 10.15 2.81
C ASN A 50 0.62 11.33 1.86
N ARG A 51 -0.62 11.68 1.50
CA ARG A 51 -0.90 12.85 0.66
C ARG A 51 -0.68 14.14 1.48
N ALA A 52 0.04 15.11 0.90
CA ALA A 52 0.24 16.43 1.49
C ALA A 52 -0.92 17.37 1.12
N GLY A 53 -1.57 17.95 2.14
CA GLY A 53 -2.36 19.19 2.05
C GLY A 53 -3.74 19.14 1.37
N HIS A 54 -4.79 19.51 2.13
CA HIS A 54 -5.97 20.35 1.73
C HIS A 54 -6.97 20.49 2.90
N GLY A 55 -6.51 20.67 4.15
CA GLY A 55 -7.40 20.87 5.31
C GLY A 55 -8.30 19.68 5.69
N ARG A 56 -8.27 18.57 4.93
CA ARG A 56 -8.90 17.29 5.25
C ARG A 56 -7.79 16.28 5.52
N LYS A 57 -7.91 15.52 6.61
CA LYS A 57 -6.95 14.47 7.00
C LYS A 57 -6.68 13.56 5.80
N GLY A 58 -5.49 13.71 5.21
CA GLY A 58 -5.11 13.09 3.94
C GLY A 58 -5.19 11.58 4.04
N GLY A 59 -5.90 10.95 3.11
CA GLY A 59 -5.74 9.53 2.87
C GLY A 59 -4.32 9.27 2.37
N GLY A 60 -3.70 8.22 2.85
CA GLY A 60 -2.39 7.74 2.41
C GLY A 60 -2.44 6.23 2.18
N VAL A 61 -1.43 5.73 1.48
CA VAL A 61 -1.19 4.29 1.34
C VAL A 61 0.12 3.94 2.02
N GLY A 62 0.27 2.69 2.44
CA GLY A 62 1.53 2.22 2.98
C GLY A 62 1.58 0.71 3.10
N PHE A 63 2.74 0.21 3.45
CA PHE A 63 2.99 -1.19 3.72
C PHE A 63 3.49 -1.38 5.14
N LEU A 64 3.00 -2.43 5.76
CA LEU A 64 3.56 -3.02 6.96
C LEU A 64 4.17 -4.38 6.60
N TRP A 65 5.40 -4.65 7.04
CA TRP A 65 6.01 -5.97 6.86
C TRP A 65 6.80 -6.40 8.08
N ARG A 66 6.96 -7.71 8.19
CA ARG A 66 7.75 -8.36 9.23
C ARG A 66 9.21 -7.92 9.16
N ARG A 67 9.81 -7.53 10.29
CA ARG A 67 11.15 -6.92 10.35
C ARG A 67 12.26 -7.84 9.82
N GLU A 68 12.07 -9.14 9.93
CA GLU A 68 12.95 -10.18 9.40
C GLU A 68 12.86 -10.34 7.88
N GLN A 69 11.78 -9.87 7.26
CA GLN A 69 11.58 -9.91 5.81
C GLN A 69 12.32 -8.76 5.12
N LYS A 70 12.93 -9.06 3.99
CA LYS A 70 13.66 -8.08 3.17
C LYS A 70 12.73 -7.53 2.09
N TRP A 71 12.08 -6.42 2.43
CA TRP A 71 11.32 -5.60 1.49
C TRP A 71 12.02 -4.26 1.27
N GLN A 72 11.97 -3.76 0.04
CA GLN A 72 12.56 -2.50 -0.37
C GLN A 72 11.52 -1.68 -1.13
N ARG A 73 11.40 -0.41 -0.76
CA ARG A 73 10.62 0.55 -1.53
C ARG A 73 11.22 0.72 -2.93
N GLU A 74 10.37 0.66 -3.94
CA GLU A 74 10.74 1.06 -5.29
C GLU A 74 10.17 2.45 -5.56
N ASP A 75 11.04 3.45 -5.63
CA ASP A 75 10.61 4.80 -6.01
C ASP A 75 10.35 4.86 -7.51
N ARG A 76 9.10 5.17 -7.87
CA ARG A 76 8.65 5.36 -9.25
C ARG A 76 8.15 6.79 -9.50
N GLY A 77 8.46 7.75 -8.62
CA GLY A 77 8.13 9.17 -8.81
C GLY A 77 6.64 9.55 -8.71
N CYS A 78 5.72 8.60 -8.52
CA CYS A 78 4.28 8.86 -8.46
C CYS A 78 3.78 9.13 -7.04
N ALA A 79 2.98 10.17 -6.84
CA ALA A 79 2.50 10.59 -5.52
C ALA A 79 1.48 9.64 -4.86
N ASP A 80 0.78 8.82 -5.65
CA ASP A 80 -0.50 8.23 -5.25
C ASP A 80 -0.50 6.70 -5.13
N HIS A 81 0.60 6.05 -5.51
CA HIS A 81 0.80 4.62 -5.31
C HIS A 81 2.19 4.34 -4.74
N LEU A 82 2.32 3.22 -4.05
CA LEU A 82 3.58 2.79 -3.44
C LEU A 82 3.94 1.40 -3.93
N TRP A 83 5.17 1.24 -4.39
CA TRP A 83 5.73 -0.05 -4.80
C TRP A 83 6.72 -0.55 -3.75
N MET A 84 6.64 -1.84 -3.45
CA MET A 84 7.61 -2.59 -2.67
C MET A 84 8.12 -3.76 -3.50
N THR A 85 9.39 -4.11 -3.35
CA THR A 85 9.97 -5.32 -3.94
C THR A 85 10.60 -6.16 -2.84
N GLY A 86 10.54 -7.47 -2.98
CA GLY A 86 11.04 -8.39 -1.98
C GLY A 86 11.23 -9.78 -2.56
N ASP A 87 11.52 -10.71 -1.68
CA ASP A 87 11.64 -12.13 -1.98
C ASP A 87 10.63 -12.90 -1.13
N LEU A 88 9.84 -13.76 -1.78
CA LEU A 88 8.97 -14.70 -1.11
C LEU A 88 9.38 -16.11 -1.50
N MET A 89 10.07 -16.81 -0.58
CA MET A 89 10.52 -18.20 -0.76
C MET A 89 11.41 -18.39 -2.00
N GLY A 90 12.34 -17.45 -2.24
CA GLY A 90 13.26 -17.48 -3.39
C GLY A 90 12.66 -16.94 -4.68
N ILE A 91 11.42 -16.43 -4.63
CA ILE A 91 10.73 -15.83 -5.77
C ILE A 91 10.78 -14.31 -5.61
N PRO A 92 11.41 -13.59 -6.55
CA PRO A 92 11.34 -12.13 -6.59
C PRO A 92 9.91 -11.65 -6.84
N VAL A 93 9.42 -10.77 -5.97
CA VAL A 93 8.06 -10.24 -6.02
C VAL A 93 8.08 -8.72 -5.96
N ALA A 94 7.29 -8.08 -6.81
CA ALA A 94 6.97 -6.66 -6.72
C ALA A 94 5.50 -6.48 -6.36
N VAL A 95 5.20 -5.67 -5.34
CA VAL A 95 3.85 -5.38 -4.87
C VAL A 95 3.56 -3.89 -4.95
N CYS A 96 2.42 -3.52 -5.54
CA CYS A 96 1.96 -2.13 -5.56
C CYS A 96 0.66 -1.97 -4.80
N VAL A 97 0.55 -0.92 -4.00
CA VAL A 97 -0.72 -0.50 -3.41
C VAL A 97 -1.16 0.81 -4.06
N VAL A 98 -2.42 0.82 -4.50
CA VAL A 98 -3.12 2.02 -4.95
C VAL A 98 -4.48 2.10 -4.26
N TYR A 99 -4.88 3.31 -3.92
CA TYR A 99 -6.19 3.60 -3.34
C TYR A 99 -7.02 4.40 -4.33
N LEU A 100 -8.10 3.78 -4.82
CA LEU A 100 -8.95 4.33 -5.87
C LEU A 100 -10.21 4.98 -5.30
N ALA A 101 -10.66 6.05 -5.93
CA ALA A 101 -11.97 6.63 -5.66
C ALA A 101 -13.08 5.69 -6.14
N VAL A 102 -14.22 5.66 -5.46
CA VAL A 102 -15.33 4.75 -5.80
C VAL A 102 -16.55 5.45 -6.35
N ASN A 103 -16.55 6.77 -6.30
CA ASN A 103 -17.64 7.56 -6.82
C ASN A 103 -17.34 7.75 -8.31
N GLY A 104 -18.27 7.37 -9.20
CA GLY A 104 -18.07 7.32 -10.66
C GLY A 104 -17.64 8.64 -11.34
N VAL A 105 -17.54 9.73 -10.58
CA VAL A 105 -16.99 11.02 -10.99
C VAL A 105 -15.47 10.98 -11.19
N HIS A 106 -14.77 10.02 -10.58
CA HIS A 106 -13.30 9.92 -10.61
C HIS A 106 -12.77 8.77 -11.48
N TYR A 107 -13.55 8.33 -12.47
CA TYR A 107 -13.17 7.18 -13.31
C TYR A 107 -11.86 7.43 -14.07
N GLU A 108 -11.72 8.58 -14.73
CA GLU A 108 -10.49 8.95 -15.47
C GLU A 108 -9.27 9.08 -14.55
N GLU A 109 -9.47 9.60 -13.33
CA GLU A 109 -8.40 9.70 -12.32
C GLU A 109 -7.94 8.31 -11.88
N ASN A 110 -8.88 7.39 -11.63
CA ASN A 110 -8.55 6.01 -11.33
C ASN A 110 -7.82 5.32 -12.49
N GLU A 111 -8.28 5.48 -13.74
CA GLU A 111 -7.60 4.90 -14.90
C GLU A 111 -6.17 5.41 -15.02
N ARG A 112 -5.94 6.72 -14.87
CA ARG A 112 -4.57 7.29 -14.87
C ARG A 112 -3.70 6.70 -13.77
N LEU A 113 -4.25 6.47 -12.58
CA LEU A 113 -3.51 5.84 -11.48
C LEU A 113 -3.16 4.38 -11.75
N LEU A 114 -4.11 3.63 -12.33
CA LEU A 114 -3.88 2.23 -12.74
C LEU A 114 -2.83 2.15 -13.85
N GLU A 115 -2.93 3.01 -14.86
CA GLU A 115 -1.97 3.13 -15.95
C GLU A 115 -0.58 3.45 -15.42
N CYS A 116 -0.45 4.48 -14.58
CA CYS A 116 0.81 4.86 -13.94
C CYS A 116 1.42 3.70 -13.14
N GLY A 117 0.60 2.98 -12.36
CA GLY A 117 1.04 1.80 -11.64
C GLY A 117 1.53 0.69 -12.56
N SER A 118 0.82 0.44 -13.66
CA SER A 118 1.13 -0.65 -14.60
C SER A 118 2.38 -0.43 -15.46
N GLN A 119 2.93 0.78 -15.50
CA GLN A 119 4.13 1.04 -16.30
C GLN A 119 5.33 0.24 -15.78
N PRO A 120 6.12 -0.40 -16.68
CA PRO A 120 7.35 -1.06 -16.27
C PRO A 120 8.30 -0.02 -15.67
N LYS A 121 9.19 -0.47 -14.79
CA LYS A 121 10.23 0.40 -14.25
C LYS A 121 11.10 0.90 -15.40
N GLU A 122 11.43 2.19 -15.43
CA GLU A 122 12.39 2.70 -16.41
C GLU A 122 13.69 1.89 -16.33
N GLY A 123 14.10 1.31 -17.47
CA GLY A 123 15.29 0.46 -17.58
C GLY A 123 15.06 -1.06 -17.47
N SER A 124 13.87 -1.53 -17.08
CA SER A 124 13.55 -2.98 -17.10
C SER A 124 13.13 -3.43 -18.51
N LYS A 125 14.07 -3.49 -19.46
CA LYS A 125 13.82 -4.08 -20.78
C LYS A 125 13.69 -5.61 -20.65
N GLY A 126 12.47 -6.14 -20.74
CA GLY A 126 12.21 -7.56 -20.96
C GLY A 126 11.55 -8.33 -19.81
N GLU A 127 11.41 -7.74 -18.62
CA GLU A 127 10.70 -8.36 -17.49
C GLU A 127 9.19 -8.13 -17.65
N ARG A 128 8.45 -9.19 -18.03
CA ARG A 128 6.98 -9.17 -17.98
C ARG A 128 6.55 -9.34 -16.54
N HIS A 129 6.24 -8.25 -15.86
CA HIS A 129 5.53 -8.31 -14.60
C HIS A 129 4.11 -8.82 -14.86
N THR A 130 3.82 -10.07 -14.50
CA THR A 130 2.46 -10.59 -14.53
C THR A 130 1.67 -9.95 -13.40
N CYS A 131 0.95 -8.87 -13.68
CA CYS A 131 0.15 -8.13 -12.72
C CYS A 131 -1.09 -8.92 -12.29
N PHE A 132 -1.10 -9.41 -11.05
CA PHE A 132 -2.32 -9.90 -10.41
C PHE A 132 -2.88 -8.81 -9.50
N ALA A 133 -4.10 -8.34 -9.79
CA ALA A 133 -4.83 -7.42 -8.94
C ALA A 133 -5.64 -8.21 -7.89
N SER A 134 -5.27 -8.11 -6.61
CA SER A 134 -6.08 -8.66 -5.52
C SER A 134 -6.91 -7.56 -4.85
N TYR A 135 -8.22 -7.77 -4.82
CA TYR A 135 -9.21 -6.93 -4.15
C TYR A 135 -9.18 -7.15 -2.63
N ILE A 136 -9.00 -6.09 -1.86
CA ILE A 136 -9.24 -6.14 -0.40
C ILE A 136 -10.44 -5.22 -0.10
N LYS A 137 -11.54 -5.83 0.37
CA LYS A 137 -12.78 -5.16 0.75
C LYS A 137 -12.55 -4.32 2.01
N SER A 138 -12.66 -2.99 1.90
CA SER A 138 -12.74 -2.10 3.05
C SER A 138 -14.17 -2.04 3.57
N ASN A 139 -14.38 -2.32 4.85
CA ASN A 139 -15.69 -2.28 5.49
C ASN A 139 -16.25 -0.85 5.58
N SER A 140 -17.56 -0.73 5.33
CA SER A 140 -18.49 0.38 5.63
C SER A 140 -18.60 1.62 4.73
N ALA A 141 -17.76 1.83 3.70
CA ALA A 141 -17.91 3.01 2.82
C ALA A 141 -17.85 2.73 1.30
N GLY A 142 -17.88 1.46 0.88
CA GLY A 142 -17.93 1.11 -0.54
C GLY A 142 -16.61 1.31 -1.30
N LYS A 143 -15.46 1.38 -0.63
CA LYS A 143 -14.14 1.71 -1.20
C LYS A 143 -13.28 0.50 -1.59
N ARG A 144 -12.39 0.66 -2.59
CA ARG A 144 -11.63 -0.43 -3.23
C ARG A 144 -10.11 -0.23 -3.08
N ILE A 145 -9.41 -1.27 -2.58
CA ILE A 145 -7.95 -1.35 -2.57
C ILE A 145 -7.54 -2.36 -3.63
N TRP A 146 -6.58 -1.98 -4.48
CA TRP A 146 -6.00 -2.83 -5.49
C TRP A 146 -4.53 -3.08 -5.13
N CYS A 147 -4.18 -4.34 -4.89
CA CYS A 147 -2.79 -4.73 -4.75
C CYS A 147 -2.34 -5.42 -6.03
N TYR A 148 -1.26 -4.94 -6.64
CA TYR A 148 -0.64 -5.60 -7.78
C TYR A 148 0.48 -6.49 -7.28
N TRP A 149 0.65 -7.65 -7.89
CA TRP A 149 1.81 -8.52 -7.69
C TRP A 149 2.42 -8.79 -9.05
N GLY A 150 3.73 -8.68 -9.21
CA GLY A 150 4.46 -9.02 -10.42
C GLY A 150 5.64 -9.92 -10.10
N LEU A 151 5.81 -10.98 -10.88
CA LEU A 151 7.04 -11.80 -10.90
C LEU A 151 8.10 -11.06 -11.72
N ARG A 152 9.36 -11.09 -11.28
CA ARG A 152 10.53 -10.70 -12.10
C ARG A 152 11.14 -11.94 -12.73
#